data_AF-A0A2V5LRY6-F1
#
_entry.id   AF-A0A2V5LRY6-F1
#
_cell.length_a   1.000
_cell.length_b   1.000
_cell.length_c   1.000
_cell.angle_alpha   90.00
_cell.angle_beta   90.00
_cell.angle_gamma   90.00
#
_symmetry.space_group_name_H-M   'P 1'
#
loop_
_entity.id
_entity.type
_entity.pdbx_description
1 polymer ?
#
loop_
_entity_poly.entity_id
_entity_poly.type
_entity_poly.pdbx_seq_one_letter_code
_entity_poly.pdbx_strand_id
1 'polypeptide(L)'
;MAQFRLVGSHRMKEPWFSPIGCFLGSLEALILETLVRHRALPFLRDETILAGGKLVLTTEWVAFASNLFYIGSAVALVIGIIALVSLSDANRRYIAQLPKWQQFLIWPW
;
A
#
# COMPACT_ATOMS: atom_id res chain seq x y z
N MET A 1 4.38 -39.23 -28.58
CA MET A 1 4.49 -37.78 -28.37
C MET A 1 4.55 -37.52 -26.87
N ALA A 2 5.70 -37.09 -26.37
CA ALA A 2 5.91 -36.83 -24.95
C ALA A 2 5.27 -35.50 -24.55
N GLN A 3 4.30 -35.56 -23.64
CA GLN A 3 3.60 -34.41 -23.09
C GLN A 3 4.54 -33.74 -22.08
N PHE A 4 5.14 -32.61 -22.46
CA PHE A 4 5.96 -31.80 -21.55
C PHE A 4 5.07 -31.29 -20.41
N ARG A 5 5.17 -31.98 -19.27
CA ARG A 5 4.60 -31.55 -18.00
C ARG A 5 5.44 -30.36 -17.53
N LEU A 6 5.02 -29.14 -17.88
CA LEU A 6 5.46 -27.93 -17.20
C LEU A 6 5.00 -28.02 -15.75
N VAL A 7 5.81 -28.66 -14.92
CA VAL A 7 5.73 -28.55 -13.47
C VAL A 7 6.06 -27.10 -13.16
N GLY A 8 5.00 -26.29 -13.02
CA GLY A 8 5.07 -24.94 -12.51
C GLY A 8 5.74 -25.00 -11.14
N SER A 9 7.03 -24.70 -11.12
CA SER A 9 7.82 -24.58 -9.90
C SER A 9 7.24 -23.43 -9.10
N HIS A 10 6.46 -23.82 -8.08
CA HIS A 10 6.01 -23.01 -6.96
C HIS A 10 7.21 -22.28 -6.35
N ARG A 11 7.52 -21.10 -6.86
CA ARG A 11 8.17 -20.03 -6.09
C ARG A 11 7.41 -18.75 -6.38
N MET A 12 6.25 -18.63 -5.74
CA MET A 12 5.77 -17.31 -5.37
C MET A 12 6.87 -16.70 -4.50
N LYS A 13 7.77 -15.92 -5.12
CA LYS A 13 8.52 -14.91 -4.39
C LYS A 13 7.45 -14.14 -3.62
N GLU A 14 7.51 -14.19 -2.30
CA GLU A 14 6.66 -13.36 -1.45
C GLU A 14 6.65 -11.97 -2.07
N PRO A 15 5.47 -11.42 -2.42
CA PRO A 15 5.46 -10.06 -2.91
C PRO A 15 6.01 -9.24 -1.75
N TRP A 16 7.15 -8.57 -1.98
CA TRP A 16 7.73 -7.59 -1.06
C TRP A 16 6.72 -6.49 -0.69
N PHE A 17 5.58 -6.46 -1.38
CA PHE A 17 4.39 -5.66 -1.15
C PHE A 17 3.20 -6.54 -0.76
N SER A 18 2.83 -6.51 0.52
CA SER A 18 1.53 -7.01 0.98
C SER A 18 0.45 -5.93 0.75
N PRO A 19 -0.75 -6.26 0.24
CA PRO A 19 -1.86 -5.32 0.11
C PRO A 19 -2.16 -4.62 1.44
N ILE A 20 -2.07 -5.37 2.55
CA ILE A 20 -2.26 -4.85 3.91
C ILE A 20 -1.18 -3.82 4.25
N GLY A 21 0.07 -4.08 3.85
CA GLY A 21 1.17 -3.13 4.00
C GLY A 21 0.96 -1.82 3.22
N CYS A 22 0.37 -1.89 2.02
CA CYS A 22 -0.01 -0.69 1.26
C CYS A 22 -1.05 0.17 1.99
N PHE A 23 -2.07 -0.46 2.58
CA PHE A 23 -3.09 0.24 3.35
C PHE A 23 -2.52 0.87 4.62
N LEU A 24 -1.70 0.13 5.37
CA LEU A 24 -1.04 0.65 6.57
C LEU A 24 -0.10 1.82 6.22
N GLY A 25 0.73 1.68 5.19
CA GLY A 25 1.61 2.76 4.73
C GLY A 25 0.85 3.99 4.22
N SER A 26 -0.30 3.79 3.56
CA SER A 26 -1.18 4.90 3.16
C SER A 26 -1.77 5.62 4.37
N LEU A 27 -2.23 4.89 5.39
CA LEU A 27 -2.78 5.46 6.61
C LEU A 27 -1.71 6.22 7.41
N GLU A 28 -0.52 5.64 7.56
CA GLU A 28 0.63 6.29 8.20
C GLU A 28 1.02 7.59 7.48
N ALA A 29 1.07 7.57 6.14
CA ALA A 29 1.36 8.77 5.36
C ALA A 29 0.28 9.85 5.51
N LEU A 30 -1.00 9.48 5.62
CA LEU A 30 -2.10 10.42 5.91
C LEU A 30 -2.01 11.01 7.31
N ILE A 31 -1.66 10.20 8.31
CA ILE A 31 -1.44 10.69 9.68
C ILE A 31 -0.27 11.68 9.68
N LEU A 32 0.83 11.35 8.99
CA LEU A 32 1.99 12.23 8.87
C LEU A 32 1.67 13.53 8.14
N GLU A 33 0.90 13.46 7.04
CA GLU A 33 0.38 14.64 6.33
C GLU A 33 -0.43 15.53 7.27
N THR A 34 -1.35 14.94 8.03
CA THR A 34 -2.21 15.66 8.97
C THR A 34 -1.38 16.33 10.06
N LEU A 35 -0.41 15.61 10.65
CA LEU A 35 0.48 16.14 11.69
C LEU A 35 1.34 17.30 11.19
N VAL A 36 1.87 17.18 9.98
CA VAL A 36 2.69 18.22 9.33
C VAL A 36 1.84 19.44 9.01
N ARG A 37 0.65 19.23 8.43
CA ARG A 37 -0.29 20.30 8.08
C ARG A 37 -0.78 21.09 9.29
N HIS A 38 -1.01 20.42 10.41
CA HIS A 38 -1.41 21.04 11.67
C HIS A 38 -0.23 21.56 12.51
N ARG A 39 1.01 21.43 12.02
CA ARG A 39 2.24 21.77 12.77
C ARG A 39 2.26 21.18 14.17
N ALA A 40 1.73 19.96 14.31
CA ALA A 40 1.65 19.27 15.59
C ALA A 40 3.04 18.85 16.09
N LEU A 41 4.02 18.77 15.17
CA LEU A 41 5.41 18.45 15.50
C LEU A 41 6.13 19.69 16.05
N PRO A 42 6.84 19.57 17.18
CA PRO A 42 7.42 20.72 17.88
C PRO A 42 8.45 21.49 17.04
N PHE A 43 9.17 20.81 16.13
CA PHE A 43 10.15 21.43 15.23
C PHE A 43 9.52 22.21 14.06
N LEU A 44 8.20 22.09 13.85
CA LEU A 44 7.45 22.86 12.84
C LEU A 44 6.83 24.15 13.42
N ARG A 45 7.14 24.48 14.68
CA ARG A 45 6.63 25.69 15.32
C ARG A 45 7.46 26.93 15.01
N ASP A 46 8.75 26.75 14.75
CA ASP A 46 9.65 27.84 14.39
C ASP A 46 9.28 28.41 13.01
N GLU A 47 9.56 29.69 12.78
CA GLU A 47 9.27 30.34 11.48
C GLU A 47 10.14 29.80 10.34
N THR A 48 11.30 29.27 10.67
CA THR A 48 12.27 28.73 9.71
C THR A 48 12.83 27.40 10.18
N ILE A 49 13.07 26.49 9.23
CA ILE A 49 13.66 25.19 9.47
C ILE A 49 14.87 24.98 8.57
N LEU A 50 15.89 24.33 9.12
CA LEU A 50 17.09 23.95 8.39
C LEU A 50 16.83 22.64 7.66
N ALA A 51 16.59 22.71 6.35
CA ALA A 51 16.38 21.54 5.49
C ALA A 51 17.49 21.48 4.43
N GLY A 52 18.22 20.36 4.38
CA GLY A 52 19.28 20.16 3.37
C GLY A 52 20.42 21.18 3.42
N GLY A 53 20.70 21.75 4.60
CA GLY A 53 21.73 22.79 4.79
C GLY A 53 21.30 24.21 4.44
N LYS A 54 20.04 24.43 4.04
CA LYS A 54 19.47 25.75 3.77
C LYS A 54 18.38 26.08 4.78
N LEU A 55 18.33 27.35 5.22
CA LEU A 55 17.19 27.87 5.98
C LEU A 55 16.01 28.07 5.01
N VAL A 56 14.88 27.43 5.30
CA VAL A 56 13.65 27.52 4.51
C VAL A 56 12.51 27.95 5.43
N LEU A 57 11.54 28.70 4.91
CA LEU A 57 10.33 29.03 5.68
C LEU A 57 9.57 27.75 6.02
N THR A 58 9.16 27.63 7.28
CA THR A 58 8.41 26.46 7.75
C THR A 58 7.09 26.30 7.02
N THR A 59 6.44 27.40 6.61
CA THR A 59 5.23 27.39 5.79
C THR A 59 5.44 26.69 4.45
N GLU A 60 6.51 27.03 3.74
CA GLU A 60 6.83 26.48 2.41
C GLU A 60 7.18 25.01 2.50
N TRP A 61 8.01 24.65 3.48
CA TRP A 61 8.38 23.26 3.72
C TRP A 61 7.19 22.41 4.15
N VAL A 62 6.33 22.91 5.04
CA VAL A 62 5.10 22.22 5.46
C VAL A 62 4.18 21.97 4.27
N ALA A 63 3.97 22.97 3.41
CA ALA A 63 3.13 22.82 2.22
C ALA A 63 3.70 21.79 1.23
N PHE A 64 5.02 21.78 1.05
CA PHE A 64 5.70 20.79 0.23
C PHE A 64 5.58 19.38 0.81
N ALA A 65 5.91 19.21 2.09
CA ALA A 65 5.88 17.93 2.78
C ALA A 65 4.45 17.36 2.86
N SER A 66 3.45 18.18 3.20
CA SER A 66 2.05 17.75 3.24
C SER A 66 1.58 17.25 1.89
N ASN A 67 1.91 17.97 0.80
CA ASN A 67 1.57 17.52 -0.55
C ASN A 67 2.24 16.20 -0.91
N LEU A 68 3.51 16.03 -0.53
CA LEU A 68 4.24 14.79 -0.80
C LEU A 68 3.65 13.59 -0.05
N PHE A 69 3.30 13.76 1.22
CA PHE A 69 2.65 12.71 2.01
C PHE A 69 1.24 12.39 1.50
N TYR A 70 0.47 13.41 1.09
CA TYR A 70 -0.85 13.20 0.49
C TYR A 70 -0.77 12.40 -0.82
N ILE A 71 0.11 12.79 -1.73
CA ILE A 71 0.32 12.09 -3.01
C ILE A 71 0.83 10.66 -2.76
N GLY A 72 1.82 10.50 -1.87
CA GLY A 72 2.36 9.20 -1.51
C GLY A 72 1.30 8.27 -0.94
N SER A 73 0.44 8.78 -0.06
CA SER A 73 -0.68 8.03 0.49
C SER A 73 -1.68 7.61 -0.60
N ALA A 74 -2.05 8.53 -1.49
CA ALA A 74 -3.00 8.24 -2.56
C ALA A 74 -2.48 7.14 -3.50
N VAL A 75 -1.19 7.21 -3.87
CA VAL A 75 -0.54 6.20 -4.71
C VAL A 75 -0.50 4.84 -3.99
N ALA A 76 -0.10 4.81 -2.72
CA ALA A 76 -0.06 3.57 -1.93
C ALA A 76 -1.45 2.92 -1.82
N LEU A 77 -2.49 3.72 -1.64
CA LEU A 77 -3.88 3.26 -1.55
C LEU A 77 -4.35 2.64 -2.87
N VAL A 78 -4.09 3.30 -4.00
CA VAL A 78 -4.44 2.77 -5.34
C VAL A 78 -3.74 1.43 -5.60
N ILE A 79 -2.45 1.33 -5.29
CA ILE A 79 -1.69 0.07 -5.42
C ILE A 79 -2.30 -1.01 -4.52
N GLY A 80 -2.65 -0.67 -3.27
CA GLY A 80 -3.30 -1.58 -2.32
C GLY A 80 -4.63 -2.13 -2.84
N ILE A 81 -5.48 -1.27 -3.42
CA ILE A 81 -6.76 -1.68 -4.03
C ILE A 81 -6.53 -2.64 -5.20
N ILE A 82 -5.63 -2.29 -6.13
CA ILE A 82 -5.33 -3.13 -7.30
C ILE A 82 -4.83 -4.51 -6.85
N ALA A 83 -3.96 -4.55 -5.84
CA ALA A 83 -3.44 -5.79 -5.27
C ALA A 83 -4.55 -6.61 -4.61
N LEU A 84 -5.48 -5.97 -3.90
CA LEU A 84 -6.61 -6.65 -3.26
C LEU A 84 -7.59 -7.24 -4.30
N VAL A 85 -7.93 -6.48 -5.34
CA VAL A 85 -8.79 -6.94 -6.44
C VAL A 85 -8.13 -8.11 -7.16
N SER A 86 -6.83 -8.01 -7.45
CA SER A 86 -6.06 -9.09 -8.09
C SER A 86 -6.04 -10.36 -7.24
N LEU A 87 -5.90 -10.22 -5.91
CA LEU A 87 -5.94 -11.34 -4.98
C LEU A 87 -7.35 -11.96 -4.92
N SER A 88 -8.39 -11.14 -4.92
CA SER A 88 -9.79 -11.59 -4.94
C SER A 88 -10.10 -12.39 -6.21
N ASP A 89 -9.67 -11.91 -7.38
CA ASP A 89 -9.82 -12.62 -8.66
C ASP A 89 -9.04 -13.93 -8.68
N ALA A 90 -7.79 -13.93 -8.19
CA ALA A 90 -7.00 -15.14 -8.06
C ALA A 90 -7.67 -16.16 -7.14
N ASN A 91 -8.20 -15.72 -5.99
CA ASN A 91 -8.92 -16.56 -5.05
C ASN A 91 -10.22 -17.13 -5.67
N ARG A 92 -10.98 -16.32 -6.41
CA ARG A 92 -12.18 -16.78 -7.13
C ARG A 92 -11.84 -17.87 -8.17
N ARG A 93 -10.76 -17.68 -8.94
CA ARG A 93 -10.29 -18.70 -9.90
C ARG A 93 -9.85 -19.98 -9.20
N TYR A 94 -9.17 -19.87 -8.07
CA TYR A 94 -8.76 -21.02 -7.25
C TYR A 94 -9.98 -21.81 -6.76
N ILE A 95 -10.99 -21.14 -6.20
CA ILE A 95 -12.23 -21.79 -5.74
C ILE A 95 -12.95 -22.50 -6.89
N ALA A 96 -13.00 -21.88 -8.08
CA ALA A 96 -13.62 -22.48 -9.27
C ALA A 96 -12.92 -23.78 -9.73
N GLN A 97 -11.64 -23.97 -9.42
CA GLN A 97 -10.88 -25.18 -9.75
C GLN A 97 -11.03 -26.30 -8.70
N LEU A 98 -11.57 -26.01 -7.51
CA LEU A 98 -11.77 -27.01 -6.48
C LEU A 98 -12.91 -27.98 -6.86
N PRO A 99 -12.83 -29.26 -6.43
CA PRO A 99 -13.94 -30.19 -6.60
C PRO A 99 -15.19 -29.71 -5.83
N LYS A 100 -16.38 -29.96 -6.39
CA LYS A 100 -17.67 -29.40 -5.92
C LYS A 100 -17.95 -29.59 -4.43
N TRP A 101 -17.54 -30.71 -3.85
CA TRP A 101 -17.72 -31.00 -2.42
C TRP A 101 -16.88 -30.07 -1.53
N GLN A 102 -15.71 -29.61 -1.99
CA GLN A 102 -14.91 -28.59 -1.29
C GLN A 102 -15.47 -27.19 -1.50
N GLN A 103 -16.04 -26.88 -2.67
CA GLN A 103 -16.71 -25.59 -2.90
C GLN A 103 -17.91 -25.38 -1.96
N PHE A 104 -18.67 -26.44 -1.69
CA PHE A 104 -19.80 -26.43 -0.74
C PHE A 104 -19.40 -26.12 0.71
N LEU A 105 -18.16 -26.45 1.12
CA LEU A 105 -17.66 -26.19 2.47
C LEU A 105 -17.15 -24.76 2.66
N ILE A 106 -16.83 -24.05 1.57
CA ILE A 106 -16.23 -22.70 1.60
C ILE A 106 -17.30 -21.62 1.36
N TRP A 107 -18.47 -21.98 0.83
CA TRP A 107 -19.56 -21.04 0.60
C TRP A 107 -20.16 -20.56 1.93
N PRO A 108 -20.24 -19.24 2.18
CA PRO A 108 -20.94 -18.74 3.35
C PRO A 108 -22.43 -18.97 3.11
N TRP A 109 -23.06 -19.70 4.02
CA TRP A 109 -24.52 -19.80 4.08
C TRP A 109 -25.16 -18.43 4.29
#